data_AF-A0A952J6B9-F1
#
_entry.id   AF-A0A952J6B9-F1
#
_cell.length_a   1.000
_cell.length_b   1.000
_cell.length_c   1.000
_cell.angle_alpha   90.00
_cell.angle_beta   90.00
_cell.angle_gamma   90.00
#
_symmetry.space_group_name_H-M   'P 1'
#
loop_
_entity.id
_entity.type
_entity.pdbx_description
1 polymer ?
#
loop_
_entity_poly.entity_id
_entity_poly.type
_entity_poly.pdbx_seq_one_letter_code
_entity_poly.pdbx_strand_id
1 'polypeptide(L)'
;MEKTITLVVLFGLLIFVIGFLGYLYVNYLTESIALIRNLNWKAFGEIFSWNPRFIIRCILFFIAGFFIAGWSILEMLQHSGSDWKKTKATLSDVILNERTVNGEPEEFLTAVYEFQVNENIYEAYHEEPRHSFMAVEKQVAEIRSLYQTKEVFYNAVNPYQTEFNERDTGLSLYIGALIASFFFILVYWLFIEAYKQKLSDS
;
A
#
# COMPACT_ATOMS: atom_id res chain seq x y z
N MET A 1 -21.43 -19.85 7.86
CA MET A 1 -22.57 -18.97 7.50
C MET A 1 -22.34 -17.54 7.99
N GLU A 2 -21.93 -17.34 9.24
CA GLU A 2 -21.63 -15.99 9.78
C GLU A 2 -20.55 -15.22 9.00
N LYS A 3 -19.43 -15.86 8.61
CA LYS A 3 -18.36 -15.19 7.84
C LYS A 3 -18.80 -14.63 6.48
N THR A 4 -19.76 -15.28 5.83
CA THR A 4 -20.30 -14.87 4.54
C THR A 4 -21.20 -13.64 4.67
N ILE A 5 -21.98 -13.56 5.76
CA ILE A 5 -22.85 -12.42 6.05
C ILE A 5 -21.99 -11.18 6.37
N THR A 6 -20.93 -11.33 7.18
CA THR A 6 -20.02 -10.23 7.49
C THR A 6 -19.32 -9.69 6.25
N LEU A 7 -18.89 -10.56 5.33
CA LEU A 7 -18.24 -10.14 4.08
C LEU A 7 -19.18 -9.35 3.17
N VAL A 8 -20.43 -9.79 3.04
CA VAL A 8 -21.46 -9.12 2.22
C VAL A 8 -21.84 -7.77 2.81
N VAL A 9 -21.96 -7.67 4.13
CA VAL A 9 -22.25 -6.39 4.81
C VAL A 9 -21.09 -5.41 4.66
N LEU A 10 -19.84 -5.87 4.83
CA LEU A 10 -18.66 -5.03 4.63
C LEU A 10 -18.53 -4.56 3.17
N PHE A 11 -18.82 -5.42 2.20
CA PHE A 11 -18.81 -5.07 0.78
C PHE A 11 -19.91 -4.07 0.42
N GLY A 12 -21.12 -4.23 0.98
CA GLY A 12 -22.22 -3.28 0.82
C GLY A 12 -21.91 -1.90 1.43
N LEU A 13 -21.29 -1.88 2.61
CA LEU A 13 -20.80 -0.65 3.25
C LEU A 13 -19.71 0.03 2.42
N LEU A 14 -18.79 -0.74 1.85
CA LEU A 14 -17.73 -0.21 0.98
C LEU A 14 -18.32 0.45 -0.27
N ILE A 15 -19.29 -0.19 -0.94
CA ILE A 15 -19.98 0.37 -2.11
C ILE A 15 -20.74 1.65 -1.72
N PHE A 16 -21.43 1.64 -0.58
CA PHE A 16 -22.14 2.81 -0.09
C PHE A 16 -21.19 3.98 0.19
N VAL A 17 -20.06 3.72 0.85
CA VAL A 17 -19.04 4.73 1.15
C VAL A 17 -18.41 5.27 -0.13
N ILE A 18 -18.07 4.41 -1.09
CA ILE A 18 -17.53 4.82 -2.40
C ILE A 18 -18.57 5.64 -3.17
N GLY A 19 -19.84 5.22 -3.19
CA GLY A 19 -20.92 5.94 -3.87
C GLY A 19 -21.22 7.29 -3.22
N PHE A 20 -21.21 7.36 -1.89
CA PHE A 20 -21.42 8.59 -1.13
C PHE A 20 -20.23 9.56 -1.28
N LEU A 21 -19.00 9.06 -1.20
CA LEU A 21 -17.80 9.85 -1.47
C LEU A 21 -17.73 10.29 -2.93
N GLY A 22 -18.16 9.47 -3.88
CA GLY A 22 -18.27 9.82 -5.29
C GLY A 22 -19.33 10.89 -5.54
N TYR A 23 -20.50 10.80 -4.88
CA TYR A 23 -21.54 11.83 -4.93
C TYR A 23 -21.06 13.15 -4.32
N LEU A 24 -20.43 13.09 -3.14
CA LEU A 24 -19.81 14.26 -2.51
C LEU A 24 -18.73 14.84 -3.41
N TYR A 25 -17.86 14.01 -3.98
CA TYR A 25 -16.82 14.44 -4.90
C TYR A 25 -17.41 15.09 -6.14
N VAL A 26 -18.42 14.51 -6.80
CA VAL A 26 -19.05 15.11 -7.98
C VAL A 26 -19.75 16.41 -7.65
N ASN A 27 -20.49 16.50 -6.56
CA ASN A 27 -21.12 17.77 -6.16
C ASN A 27 -20.08 18.82 -5.77
N TYR A 28 -19.10 18.45 -4.96
CA TYR A 28 -18.00 19.34 -4.60
C TYR A 28 -17.20 19.75 -5.82
N LEU A 29 -16.93 18.85 -6.77
CA LEU A 29 -16.21 19.13 -8.01
C LEU A 29 -17.05 20.02 -8.92
N THR A 30 -18.37 19.83 -9.00
CA THR A 30 -19.25 20.67 -9.80
C THR A 30 -19.34 22.08 -9.22
N GLU A 31 -19.45 22.20 -7.91
CA GLU A 31 -19.35 23.47 -7.18
C GLU A 31 -17.96 24.08 -7.31
N SER A 32 -16.90 23.27 -7.22
CA SER A 32 -15.50 23.70 -7.41
C SER A 32 -15.26 24.19 -8.82
N ILE A 33 -15.78 23.51 -9.84
CA ILE A 33 -15.67 23.89 -11.25
C ILE A 33 -16.47 25.16 -11.51
N ALA A 34 -17.68 25.29 -10.94
CA ALA A 34 -18.45 26.53 -11.03
C ALA A 34 -17.72 27.69 -10.32
N LEU A 35 -17.09 27.42 -9.17
CA LEU A 35 -16.28 28.38 -8.42
C LEU A 35 -14.98 28.72 -9.15
N ILE A 36 -14.30 27.76 -9.78
CA ILE A 36 -13.07 27.89 -10.58
C ILE A 36 -13.36 28.66 -11.87
N ARG A 37 -14.49 28.38 -12.51
CA ARG A 37 -14.94 29.06 -13.72
C ARG A 37 -15.38 30.50 -13.45
N ASN A 38 -15.85 30.78 -12.24
CA ASN A 38 -16.14 32.13 -11.74
C ASN A 38 -15.01 32.71 -10.87
N LEU A 39 -13.89 32.00 -10.72
CA LEU A 39 -12.76 32.42 -9.89
C LEU A 39 -12.06 33.52 -10.67
N ASN A 40 -12.41 34.73 -10.31
CA ASN A 40 -11.68 35.89 -10.73
C ASN A 40 -10.24 35.70 -10.21
N TRP A 41 -9.26 35.48 -11.08
CA TRP A 41 -7.84 35.30 -10.71
C TRP A 41 -7.32 36.40 -9.77
N LYS A 42 -7.99 37.56 -9.81
CA LYS A 42 -7.85 38.68 -8.88
C LYS A 42 -8.16 38.30 -7.42
N ALA A 43 -9.25 37.59 -7.15
CA ALA A 43 -9.61 37.10 -5.81
C ALA A 43 -8.60 36.07 -5.27
N PHE A 44 -8.04 35.23 -6.14
CA PHE A 44 -6.97 34.31 -5.76
C PHE A 44 -5.70 35.07 -5.32
N GLY A 45 -5.32 36.12 -6.05
CA GLY A 45 -4.21 37.01 -5.68
C GLY A 45 -4.45 37.80 -4.38
N GLU A 46 -5.69 38.23 -4.14
CA GLU A 46 -6.08 38.94 -2.91
C GLU A 46 -6.02 38.03 -1.68
N ILE A 47 -6.48 36.78 -1.78
CA ILE A 47 -6.35 35.77 -0.70
C ILE A 47 -4.86 35.45 -0.43
N PHE A 48 -4.04 35.36 -1.49
CA PHE A 48 -2.60 35.15 -1.38
C PHE A 48 -1.90 36.25 -0.57
N SER A 49 -2.33 37.51 -0.76
CA SER A 49 -1.78 38.66 -0.03
C SER A 49 -2.26 38.74 1.43
N TRP A 50 -3.44 38.20 1.74
CA TRP A 50 -4.04 38.27 3.08
C TRP A 50 -3.41 37.28 4.07
N ASN A 51 -3.11 36.04 3.63
CA ASN A 51 -2.46 35.06 4.50
C ASN A 51 -1.49 34.14 3.73
N PRO A 52 -0.28 34.62 3.38
CA PRO A 52 0.68 33.87 2.58
C PRO A 52 1.17 32.59 3.27
N ARG A 53 1.26 32.59 4.61
CA ARG A 53 1.66 31.40 5.40
C ARG A 53 0.66 30.26 5.26
N PHE A 54 -0.63 30.58 5.19
CA PHE A 54 -1.71 29.61 5.00
C PHE A 54 -1.68 29.00 3.59
N ILE A 55 -1.50 29.83 2.56
CA ILE A 55 -1.40 29.36 1.18
C ILE A 55 -0.16 28.49 0.96
N ILE A 56 0.99 28.86 1.55
CA ILE A 56 2.20 28.03 1.52
C ILE A 56 1.92 26.64 2.13
N ARG A 57 1.21 26.56 3.26
CA ARG A 57 0.81 25.26 3.86
C ARG A 57 -0.10 24.46 2.92
N CYS A 58 -1.07 25.09 2.27
CA CYS A 58 -1.94 24.45 1.30
C CYS A 58 -1.17 23.88 0.10
N ILE A 59 -0.20 24.64 -0.43
CA ILE A 59 0.69 24.20 -1.51
C ILE A 59 1.55 23.01 -1.03
N LEU A 60 2.09 23.06 0.18
CA LEU A 60 2.88 21.95 0.75
C LEU A 60 2.05 20.68 0.90
N PHE A 61 0.81 20.78 1.39
CA PHE A 61 -0.10 19.63 1.50
C PHE A 61 -0.52 19.08 0.14
N PHE A 62 -0.74 19.95 -0.85
CA PHE A 62 -1.03 19.56 -2.22
C PHE A 62 0.15 18.79 -2.85
N ILE A 63 1.37 19.31 -2.69
CA ILE A 63 2.60 18.66 -3.17
C ILE A 63 2.78 17.30 -2.49
N ALA A 64 2.60 17.21 -1.16
CA ALA A 64 2.69 15.95 -0.43
C ALA A 64 1.67 14.92 -0.92
N GLY A 65 0.40 15.30 -1.11
CA GLY A 65 -0.63 14.43 -1.67
C GLY A 65 -0.30 13.95 -3.08
N PHE A 66 0.26 14.82 -3.92
CA PHE A 66 0.71 14.48 -5.27
C PHE A 66 1.88 13.48 -5.26
N PHE A 67 2.86 13.67 -4.38
CA PHE A 67 3.98 12.73 -4.23
C PHE A 67 3.53 11.35 -3.75
N ILE A 68 2.59 11.28 -2.80
CA ILE A 68 2.03 10.01 -2.31
C ILE A 68 1.30 9.28 -3.45
N ALA A 69 0.44 9.99 -4.20
CA ALA A 69 -0.25 9.40 -5.34
C ALA A 69 0.73 8.93 -6.44
N GLY A 70 1.75 9.75 -6.74
CA GLY A 70 2.79 9.41 -7.72
C GLY A 70 3.60 8.18 -7.31
N TRP A 71 3.96 8.06 -6.03
CA TRP A 71 4.66 6.90 -5.49
C TRP A 71 3.81 5.62 -5.62
N SER A 72 2.53 5.68 -5.25
CA SER A 72 1.61 4.55 -5.40
C SER A 72 1.46 4.11 -6.87
N ILE A 73 1.39 5.06 -7.81
CA ILE A 73 1.34 4.73 -9.25
C ILE A 73 2.65 4.08 -9.72
N LEU A 74 3.81 4.55 -9.25
CA LEU A 74 5.11 3.96 -9.60
C LEU A 74 5.24 2.53 -9.08
N GLU A 75 4.85 2.28 -7.83
CA GLU A 75 4.80 0.95 -7.23
C GLU A 75 3.87 0.03 -8.04
N MET A 76 2.71 0.54 -8.47
CA MET A 76 1.79 -0.17 -9.36
C MET A 76 2.41 -0.49 -10.72
N LEU A 77 3.13 0.43 -11.34
CA LEU A 77 3.77 0.20 -12.64
C LEU A 77 4.91 -0.82 -12.54
N GLN A 78 5.69 -0.81 -11.45
CA GLN A 78 6.73 -1.80 -11.19
C GLN A 78 6.14 -3.20 -10.98
N HIS A 79 4.99 -3.29 -10.32
CA HIS A 79 4.32 -4.56 -10.08
C HIS A 79 3.43 -5.03 -11.24
N SER A 80 2.81 -4.12 -11.99
CA SER A 80 2.01 -4.45 -13.19
C SER A 80 2.87 -4.80 -14.40
N GLY A 81 4.14 -4.39 -14.42
CA GLY A 81 5.11 -4.75 -15.45
C GLY A 81 5.87 -6.04 -15.17
N SER A 82 5.70 -6.66 -14.00
CA SER A 82 6.37 -7.90 -13.64
C SER A 82 5.44 -9.09 -13.88
N ASP A 83 5.82 -9.97 -14.80
CA ASP A 83 5.15 -11.25 -15.08
C ASP A 83 5.40 -12.21 -13.90
N TRP A 84 4.77 -11.94 -12.76
CA TRP A 84 4.83 -12.84 -11.62
C TRP A 84 4.06 -14.12 -11.95
N LYS A 85 4.78 -15.23 -11.95
CA LYS A 85 4.23 -16.56 -12.18
C LYS A 85 4.21 -17.33 -10.88
N LYS A 86 3.17 -18.16 -10.74
CA LYS A 86 2.99 -19.02 -9.58
C LYS A 86 3.53 -20.41 -9.90
N THR A 87 4.32 -20.97 -9.00
CA THR A 87 4.80 -22.36 -9.09
C THR A 87 4.81 -23.03 -7.71
N LYS A 88 4.98 -24.35 -7.70
CA LYS A 88 5.18 -25.12 -6.47
C LYS A 88 6.67 -25.31 -6.27
N ALA A 89 7.16 -24.91 -5.12
CA ALA A 89 8.53 -25.14 -4.70
C ALA A 89 8.57 -26.26 -3.65
N THR A 90 9.61 -27.09 -3.70
CA THR A 90 9.81 -28.22 -2.79
C THR A 90 10.89 -27.87 -1.79
N LEU A 91 10.67 -28.17 -0.52
CA LEU A 91 11.66 -27.94 0.52
C LEU A 91 12.90 -28.81 0.24
N SER A 92 14.04 -28.18 -0.02
CA SER A 92 15.32 -28.86 -0.20
C SER A 92 16.09 -28.94 1.11
N ASP A 93 16.15 -27.84 1.86
CA ASP A 93 16.88 -27.79 3.12
C ASP A 93 16.27 -26.84 4.16
N VAL A 94 16.72 -26.99 5.41
CA VAL A 94 16.41 -26.09 6.53
C VAL A 94 17.71 -25.78 7.26
N ILE A 95 18.14 -24.53 7.17
CA ILE A 95 19.43 -24.07 7.71
C ILE A 95 19.18 -23.25 8.97
N LEU A 96 19.96 -23.49 10.03
CA LEU A 96 20.00 -22.63 11.19
C LEU A 96 20.94 -21.46 10.92
N ASN A 97 20.41 -20.25 10.97
CA ASN A 97 21.14 -19.01 10.81
C ASN A 97 21.10 -18.20 12.11
N GLU A 98 22.09 -17.33 12.28
CA GLU A 98 22.21 -16.41 13.40
C GLU A 98 22.40 -15.01 12.86
N ARG A 99 21.67 -14.03 13.42
CA ARG A 99 21.82 -12.62 13.09
C ARG A 99 21.83 -11.79 14.36
N THR A 100 22.51 -10.65 14.33
CA THR A 100 22.48 -9.70 15.45
C THR A 100 21.36 -8.70 15.25
N VAL A 101 20.34 -8.72 16.12
CA VAL A 101 19.23 -7.75 16.13
C VAL A 101 19.29 -6.96 17.43
N ASN A 102 19.40 -5.63 17.33
CA ASN A 102 19.50 -4.74 18.48
C ASN A 102 20.68 -5.05 19.44
N GLY A 103 21.76 -5.64 18.92
CA GLY A 103 22.94 -6.00 19.72
C GLY A 103 22.87 -7.36 20.39
N GLU A 104 21.77 -8.11 20.24
CA GLU A 104 21.64 -9.47 20.74
C GLU A 104 21.66 -10.49 19.60
N PRO A 105 22.28 -11.67 19.79
CA PRO A 105 22.21 -12.76 18.83
C PRO A 105 20.80 -13.36 18.81
N GLU A 106 20.19 -13.37 17.63
CA GLU A 106 18.91 -14.01 17.34
C GLU A 106 19.16 -15.15 16.34
N GLU A 107 18.83 -16.37 16.74
CA GLU A 107 18.85 -17.53 15.86
C GLU A 107 17.50 -17.71 15.15
N PHE A 108 17.53 -18.08 13.89
CA PHE A 108 16.33 -18.31 13.07
C PHE A 108 16.56 -19.46 12.10
N LEU A 109 15.47 -20.11 11.67
CA LEU A 109 15.53 -21.18 10.69
C LEU A 109 15.19 -20.62 9.32
N THR A 110 16.00 -20.93 8.32
CA THR A 110 15.73 -20.60 6.92
C THR A 110 15.38 -21.87 6.19
N ALA A 111 14.12 -21.97 5.76
CA ALA A 111 13.65 -23.03 4.89
C ALA A 111 13.98 -22.66 3.43
N VAL A 112 14.77 -23.52 2.78
CA VAL A 112 15.18 -23.37 1.37
C VAL A 112 14.24 -24.21 0.51
N TYR A 113 13.57 -23.57 -0.43
CA TYR A 113 12.67 -24.21 -1.37
C TYR A 113 13.23 -24.14 -2.79
N GLU A 114 13.24 -25.25 -3.50
CA GLU A 114 13.65 -25.34 -4.89
C GLU A 114 12.44 -25.39 -5.82
N PHE A 115 12.50 -24.64 -6.90
CA PHE A 115 11.50 -24.70 -7.97
C PHE A 115 12.17 -24.66 -9.34
N GLN A 116 11.52 -25.28 -10.31
CA GLN A 116 12.04 -25.38 -11.67
C GLN A 116 11.36 -24.36 -12.57
N VAL A 117 12.15 -23.61 -13.33
CA VAL A 117 11.69 -22.75 -14.42
C VAL A 117 12.42 -23.16 -15.68
N ASN A 118 11.70 -23.74 -16.64
CA ASN A 118 12.27 -24.37 -17.82
C ASN A 118 13.27 -25.49 -17.43
N GLU A 119 14.56 -25.34 -17.77
CA GLU A 119 15.61 -26.32 -17.47
C GLU A 119 16.45 -25.95 -16.23
N ASN A 120 16.21 -24.79 -15.61
CA ASN A 120 16.99 -24.29 -14.49
C ASN A 120 16.24 -24.46 -13.16
N ILE A 121 17.00 -24.73 -12.09
CA ILE A 121 16.51 -24.81 -10.72
C ILE A 121 16.84 -23.49 -10.02
N TYR A 122 15.88 -22.95 -9.30
CA TYR A 122 15.99 -21.71 -8.52
C TYR A 122 15.60 -21.97 -7.07
N GLU A 123 16.14 -21.15 -6.17
CA GLU A 123 15.90 -21.24 -4.73
C GLU A 123 15.06 -20.06 -4.25
N ALA A 124 14.16 -20.33 -3.31
CA ALA A 124 13.37 -19.35 -2.58
C ALA A 124 13.55 -19.58 -1.07
N TYR A 125 13.75 -18.50 -0.31
CA TYR A 125 14.09 -18.57 1.11
C TYR A 125 12.95 -18.06 1.98
N HIS A 126 12.49 -18.90 2.91
CA HIS A 126 11.45 -18.54 3.87
C HIS A 126 12.00 -18.60 5.30
N GLU A 127 11.96 -17.48 6.01
CA GLU A 127 12.42 -17.41 7.40
C GLU A 127 11.32 -17.82 8.37
N GLU A 128 11.66 -18.71 9.30
CA GLU A 128 10.84 -19.09 10.45
C GLU A 128 11.58 -18.68 11.75
N PRO A 129 10.93 -17.94 12.66
CA PRO A 129 11.55 -17.57 13.92
C PRO A 129 11.82 -18.82 14.76
N ARG A 130 13.02 -18.93 15.35
CA ARG A 130 13.31 -20.04 16.27
C ARG A 130 12.56 -19.81 17.57
N HIS A 131 11.70 -20.74 17.95
CA HIS A 131 11.13 -20.73 19.30
C HIS A 131 12.13 -21.31 20.30
N SER A 132 12.54 -20.51 21.29
CA SER A 132 13.58 -20.84 22.27
C SER A 132 13.31 -22.09 23.12
N PHE A 133 12.04 -22.50 23.24
CA PHE A 133 11.63 -23.63 24.07
C PHE A 133 11.65 -24.99 23.35
N MET A 134 11.82 -25.04 22.03
CA MET A 134 11.91 -26.31 21.29
C MET A 134 13.34 -26.60 20.87
N ALA A 135 13.70 -27.88 20.91
CA ALA A 135 14.94 -28.36 20.31
C ALA A 135 14.90 -28.11 18.79
N VAL A 136 16.02 -27.61 18.24
CA VAL A 136 16.18 -27.29 16.81
C VAL A 136 15.81 -28.48 15.94
N GLU A 137 16.27 -29.68 16.28
CA GLU A 137 15.98 -30.92 15.54
C GLU A 137 14.47 -31.19 15.44
N LYS A 138 13.71 -30.89 16.50
CA LYS A 138 12.26 -31.09 16.53
C LYS A 138 11.55 -30.07 15.63
N GLN A 139 11.97 -28.80 15.63
CA GLN A 139 11.43 -27.78 14.74
C GLN A 139 11.76 -28.07 13.27
N VAL A 140 12.98 -28.53 12.98
CA VAL A 140 13.37 -28.93 11.63
C VAL A 140 12.53 -30.12 11.15
N ALA A 141 12.32 -31.12 12.01
CA ALA A 141 11.45 -32.27 11.68
C ALA A 141 9.99 -31.83 11.45
N GLU A 142 9.49 -30.90 12.27
CA GLU A 142 8.16 -30.32 12.11
C GLU A 142 8.03 -29.57 10.78
N ILE A 143 8.98 -28.68 10.45
CA ILE A 143 9.01 -27.95 9.18
C ILE A 143 9.03 -28.91 7.99
N ARG A 144 9.90 -29.94 8.02
CA ARG A 144 9.99 -30.95 6.96
C ARG A 144 8.71 -31.75 6.80
N SER A 145 7.98 -32.01 7.89
CA SER A 145 6.72 -32.77 7.86
C SER A 145 5.51 -31.94 7.42
N LEU A 146 5.45 -30.66 7.80
CA LEU A 146 4.30 -29.79 7.57
C LEU A 146 4.43 -28.98 6.27
N TYR A 147 5.65 -28.61 5.87
CA TYR A 147 5.90 -27.66 4.78
C TYR A 147 6.78 -28.25 3.67
N GLN A 148 6.56 -29.52 3.31
CA GLN A 148 7.33 -30.18 2.25
C GLN A 148 7.22 -29.47 0.89
N THR A 149 6.08 -28.83 0.62
CA THR A 149 5.87 -28.03 -0.59
C THR A 149 5.16 -26.73 -0.25
N LYS A 150 5.56 -25.64 -0.90
CA LYS A 150 4.98 -24.31 -0.70
C LYS A 150 4.76 -23.64 -2.06
N GLU A 151 3.71 -22.85 -2.15
CA GLU A 151 3.47 -22.03 -3.34
C GLU A 151 4.39 -20.81 -3.29
N VAL A 152 5.07 -20.55 -4.40
CA VAL A 152 6.00 -19.43 -4.58
C VAL A 152 5.60 -18.65 -5.81
N PHE A 153 5.61 -17.33 -5.69
CA PHE A 153 5.51 -16.41 -6.81
C PHE A 153 6.93 -15.99 -7.21
N TYR A 154 7.23 -16.06 -8.49
CA TYR A 154 8.54 -15.64 -9.02
C TYR A 154 8.36 -14.71 -10.22
N ASN A 155 9.30 -13.78 -10.39
CA ASN A 155 9.29 -12.90 -11.56
C ASN A 155 9.79 -13.66 -12.79
N ALA A 156 8.98 -13.78 -13.85
CA ALA A 156 9.35 -14.52 -15.05
C ALA A 156 10.54 -13.92 -15.81
N VAL A 157 10.80 -12.62 -15.66
CA VAL A 157 11.97 -11.93 -16.25
C VAL A 157 13.21 -12.16 -15.40
N ASN A 158 13.06 -12.27 -14.08
CA ASN A 158 14.16 -12.53 -13.14
C ASN A 158 13.74 -13.52 -12.04
N PRO A 159 13.88 -14.84 -12.28
CA PRO A 159 13.38 -15.86 -11.35
C PRO A 159 14.08 -15.91 -9.98
N TYR A 160 15.18 -15.16 -9.78
CA TYR A 160 15.80 -14.99 -8.45
C TYR A 160 14.94 -14.13 -7.51
N GLN A 161 14.03 -13.32 -8.05
CA GLN A 161 13.06 -12.58 -7.25
C GLN A 161 11.87 -13.48 -6.96
N THR A 162 11.69 -13.82 -5.68
CA THR A 162 10.66 -14.74 -5.22
C THR A 162 9.94 -14.21 -3.98
N GLU A 163 8.65 -14.50 -3.89
CA GLU A 163 7.80 -14.13 -2.76
C GLU A 163 6.88 -15.29 -2.38
N PHE A 164 6.68 -15.49 -1.07
CA PHE A 164 5.83 -16.56 -0.52
C PHE A 164 4.40 -16.09 -0.20
N ASN A 165 4.16 -14.79 -0.23
CA ASN A 165 2.85 -14.20 -0.03
C ASN A 165 2.45 -13.46 -1.31
N GLU A 166 1.21 -13.64 -1.75
CA GLU A 166 0.62 -12.87 -2.86
C GLU A 166 0.36 -11.39 -2.48
N ARG A 167 1.16 -10.79 -1.59
CA ARG A 167 0.70 -9.63 -0.81
C ARG A 167 0.59 -8.35 -1.64
N ASP A 168 -0.68 -7.96 -1.81
CA ASP A 168 -1.19 -6.60 -1.55
C ASP A 168 -0.64 -5.45 -2.39
N THR A 169 -0.27 -5.72 -3.64
CA THR A 169 -0.09 -4.70 -4.68
C THR A 169 -1.30 -3.74 -4.80
N GLY A 170 -2.50 -4.21 -4.44
CA GLY A 170 -3.71 -3.39 -4.44
C GLY A 170 -3.90 -2.54 -3.17
N LEU A 171 -3.57 -3.06 -1.99
CA LEU A 171 -3.95 -2.40 -0.73
C LEU A 171 -3.15 -1.10 -0.49
N SER A 172 -1.84 -1.11 -0.79
CA SER A 172 -0.99 0.09 -0.71
C SER A 172 -1.46 1.18 -1.67
N LEU A 173 -1.95 0.78 -2.85
CA LEU A 173 -2.55 1.68 -3.84
C LEU A 173 -3.85 2.32 -3.34
N TYR A 174 -4.78 1.52 -2.81
CA TYR A 174 -6.05 2.04 -2.28
C TYR A 174 -5.82 2.97 -1.08
N ILE A 175 -4.88 2.62 -0.19
CA ILE A 175 -4.51 3.45 0.96
C ILE A 175 -3.85 4.75 0.49
N GLY A 176 -2.91 4.68 -0.46
CA GLY A 176 -2.23 5.84 -1.03
C GLY A 176 -3.19 6.79 -1.74
N ALA A 177 -4.10 6.26 -2.56
CA ALA A 177 -5.14 7.03 -3.24
C ALA A 177 -6.12 7.69 -2.25
N LEU A 178 -6.46 7.01 -1.16
CA LEU A 178 -7.35 7.51 -0.12
C LEU A 178 -6.67 8.62 0.70
N ILE A 179 -5.39 8.46 1.03
CA ILE A 179 -4.57 9.50 1.68
C ILE A 179 -4.43 10.72 0.77
N ALA A 180 -4.12 10.54 -0.50
CA ALA A 180 -4.04 11.64 -1.46
C ALA A 180 -5.39 12.38 -1.56
N SER A 181 -6.49 11.65 -1.73
CA SER A 181 -7.85 12.21 -1.79
C SER A 181 -8.21 13.01 -0.54
N PHE A 182 -7.82 12.52 0.65
CA PHE A 182 -8.00 13.24 1.91
C PHE A 182 -7.23 14.57 1.91
N PHE A 183 -5.98 14.61 1.46
CA PHE A 183 -5.21 15.86 1.37
C PHE A 183 -5.83 16.86 0.39
N PHE A 184 -6.33 16.40 -0.76
CA PHE A 184 -7.03 17.28 -1.71
C PHE A 184 -8.31 17.88 -1.12
N ILE A 185 -9.13 17.07 -0.43
CA ILE A 185 -10.35 17.53 0.25
C ILE A 185 -10.01 18.52 1.36
N LEU A 186 -8.97 18.24 2.16
CA LEU A 186 -8.54 19.12 3.25
C LEU A 186 -8.08 20.49 2.72
N VAL A 187 -7.24 20.52 1.69
CA VAL A 187 -6.77 21.76 1.07
C VAL A 187 -7.94 22.56 0.50
N TYR A 188 -8.88 21.89 -0.17
CA TYR A 188 -10.06 22.55 -0.72
C TYR A 188 -10.97 23.13 0.38
N TRP A 189 -11.25 22.36 1.43
CA TRP A 189 -12.05 22.83 2.57
C TRP A 189 -11.42 24.04 3.26
N LEU A 190 -10.11 23.98 3.51
CA LEU A 190 -9.33 25.09 4.06
C LEU A 190 -9.44 26.33 3.17
N PHE A 191 -9.36 26.18 1.85
CA PHE A 191 -9.48 27.30 0.91
C PHE A 191 -10.87 27.95 0.95
N ILE A 192 -11.95 27.15 1.04
CA ILE A 192 -13.32 27.67 1.19
C ILE A 192 -13.47 28.48 2.48
N GLU A 193 -13.00 27.96 3.61
CA GLU A 193 -13.14 28.64 4.89
C GLU A 193 -12.37 29.97 4.90
N ALA A 194 -11.16 29.99 4.32
CA ALA A 194 -10.41 31.25 4.15
C ALA A 194 -11.14 32.26 3.25
N TYR A 195 -11.78 31.79 2.17
CA TYR A 195 -12.56 32.65 1.28
C TYR A 195 -13.81 33.23 1.96
N LYS A 196 -14.56 32.41 2.71
CA LYS A 196 -15.73 32.86 3.48
C LYS A 196 -15.35 33.89 4.54
N GLN A 197 -14.24 33.67 5.24
CA GLN A 197 -13.75 34.61 6.25
C GLN A 197 -13.37 35.96 5.59
N LYS A 198 -12.75 35.93 4.41
CA LYS A 198 -12.44 37.17 3.70
C LYS A 198 -13.70 37.94 3.27
N LEU A 199 -14.76 37.24 2.86
CA LEU A 199 -16.06 37.85 2.52
C LEU A 199 -16.80 38.43 3.73
N SER A 200 -16.62 37.88 4.93
CA SER A 200 -17.24 38.45 6.15
C SER A 200 -16.52 39.70 6.65
N ASP A 201 -15.22 39.80 6.37
CA ASP A 201 -14.37 40.92 6.78
C ASP A 201 -14.46 42.13 5.83
N SER A 202 -15.13 41.99 4.68
CA SER A 202 -15.33 43.01 3.63
C SER A 202 -16.74 43.56 3.61
#